data_AF-A0AAJ0FFT0-F1
#
_entry.id   AF-A0AAJ0FFT0-F1
#
_cell.length_a   1.000
_cell.length_b   1.000
_cell.length_c   1.000
_cell.angle_alpha   90.00
_cell.angle_beta   90.00
_cell.angle_gamma   90.00
#
_symmetry.space_group_name_H-M   'P 1'
#
loop_
_entity.id
_entity.type
_entity.pdbx_description
1 polymer ?
#
loop_
_entity_poly.entity_id
_entity_poly.type
_entity_poly.pdbx_seq_one_letter_code
_entity_poly.pdbx_strand_id
1 'polypeptide(L)'
;MAILAASTVEPNMALSKRTNTAALIGPTGKFALHLHQTFASVSLFVLIRMGLAANLILLSFLCTTRFVAFRSSLAMRFLALKAVAVVGWGCWAAWKSRTFTRFRKKVEIELYALVVGPGGNTLFLLLFWPGWIVLLVALWVMSMLSWF
;
A
#
# COMPACT_ATOMS: atom_id res chain seq x y z
N MET A 1 41.35 94.36 3.82
CA MET A 1 40.80 93.91 5.12
C MET A 1 39.96 92.68 4.82
N ALA A 2 40.58 91.50 4.83
CA ALA A 2 40.56 90.55 5.95
C ALA A 2 39.23 89.76 6.00
N ILE A 3 39.12 88.43 6.06
CA ILE A 3 40.05 87.30 6.20
C ILE A 3 39.29 86.08 5.63
N LEU A 4 40.03 85.17 5.00
CA LEU A 4 39.60 83.82 4.64
C LEU A 4 39.12 83.05 5.88
N ALA A 5 37.86 82.63 5.92
CA ALA A 5 37.41 81.54 6.78
C ALA A 5 36.99 80.36 5.88
N ALA A 6 37.99 79.77 5.23
CA ALA A 6 37.88 78.49 4.56
C ALA A 6 37.79 77.38 5.62
N SER A 7 36.59 76.85 5.86
CA SER A 7 36.40 75.57 6.54
C SER A 7 36.17 74.50 5.48
N THR A 8 37.25 74.11 4.81
CA THR A 8 37.29 72.93 3.93
C THR A 8 37.42 71.68 4.78
N VAL A 9 36.29 71.16 5.27
CA VAL A 9 36.20 69.75 5.67
C VAL A 9 35.92 68.98 4.38
N GLU A 10 36.96 68.33 3.86
CA GLU A 10 36.92 67.51 2.66
C GLU A 10 36.06 66.24 2.87
N PRO A 11 34.93 66.04 2.17
CA PRO A 11 34.26 64.74 2.14
C PRO A 11 34.86 63.80 1.06
N ASN A 12 35.92 64.24 0.36
CA ASN A 12 36.42 63.57 -0.84
C ASN A 12 37.26 62.31 -0.58
N MET A 13 37.77 62.10 0.65
CA MET A 13 38.57 60.89 0.93
C MET A 13 37.72 59.63 1.18
N ALA A 14 36.46 59.77 1.62
CA ALA A 14 35.58 58.62 1.86
C ALA A 14 34.94 58.07 0.57
N LEU A 15 34.64 58.94 -0.40
CA LEU A 15 33.99 58.54 -1.66
C LEU A 15 34.95 57.86 -2.65
N SER A 16 36.20 58.33 -2.73
CA SER A 16 37.25 57.76 -3.61
C SER A 16 37.67 56.33 -3.19
N LYS A 17 37.61 56.01 -1.89
CA LYS A 17 37.91 54.68 -1.35
C LYS A 17 36.78 53.66 -1.63
N ARG A 18 35.53 54.14 -1.73
CA ARG A 18 34.34 53.34 -2.03
C ARG A 18 34.23 52.98 -3.51
N THR A 19 34.67 53.86 -4.40
CA THR A 19 34.69 53.59 -5.86
C THR A 19 35.79 52.59 -6.25
N ASN A 20 36.96 52.63 -5.61
CA ASN A 20 38.04 51.65 -5.88
C ASN A 20 37.72 50.22 -5.41
N THR A 21 37.01 50.10 -4.28
CA THR A 21 36.54 48.78 -3.79
C THR A 21 35.34 48.27 -4.60
N ALA A 22 34.40 49.13 -4.99
CA ALA A 22 33.29 48.77 -5.87
C ALA A 22 33.74 48.41 -7.31
N ALA A 23 34.80 49.05 -7.81
CA ALA A 23 35.38 48.74 -9.13
C ALA A 23 36.11 47.39 -9.16
N LEU A 24 36.67 46.93 -8.03
CA LEU A 24 37.24 45.58 -7.90
C LEU A 24 36.17 44.49 -7.71
N ILE A 25 35.04 44.81 -7.06
CA ILE A 25 33.95 43.88 -6.75
C ILE A 25 33.04 43.64 -7.99
N GLY A 26 32.89 44.63 -8.87
CA GLY A 26 32.13 44.49 -10.12
C GLY A 26 32.56 43.31 -11.02
N PRO A 27 33.85 43.16 -11.37
CA PRO A 27 34.32 42.07 -12.24
C PRO A 27 34.36 40.71 -11.52
N THR A 28 34.72 40.66 -10.24
CA THR A 28 34.69 39.41 -9.45
C THR A 28 33.26 38.93 -9.18
N GLY A 29 32.32 39.85 -8.95
CA GLY A 29 30.89 39.55 -8.79
C GLY A 29 30.27 39.00 -10.07
N LYS A 30 30.62 39.55 -11.24
CA LYS A 30 30.18 39.01 -12.54
C LYS A 30 30.72 37.60 -12.80
N PHE A 31 31.96 37.33 -12.40
CA PHE A 31 32.58 36.01 -12.53
C PHE A 31 31.92 34.99 -11.58
N ALA A 32 31.66 35.39 -10.32
CA ALA A 32 30.94 34.58 -9.35
C ALA A 32 29.49 34.28 -9.79
N LEU A 33 28.81 35.26 -10.39
CA LEU A 33 27.48 35.07 -10.98
C LEU A 33 27.51 34.11 -12.18
N HIS A 34 28.50 34.23 -13.07
CA HIS A 34 28.65 33.31 -14.20
C HIS A 34 28.92 31.88 -13.73
N LEU A 35 29.78 31.69 -12.72
CA LEU A 35 30.01 30.38 -12.11
C LEU A 35 28.76 29.84 -11.43
N HIS A 36 28.04 30.68 -10.68
CA HIS A 36 26.78 30.28 -10.06
C HIS A 36 25.74 29.86 -11.11
N GLN A 37 25.67 30.56 -12.24
CA GLN A 37 24.73 30.29 -13.31
C GLN A 37 25.07 29.02 -14.11
N THR A 38 26.36 28.70 -14.30
CA THR A 38 26.79 27.43 -14.89
C THR A 38 26.61 26.26 -13.94
N PHE A 39 26.89 26.44 -12.64
CA PHE A 39 26.60 25.41 -11.63
C PHE A 39 25.08 25.15 -11.51
N ALA A 40 24.27 26.22 -11.55
CA ALA A 40 22.82 26.10 -11.52
C ALA A 40 22.27 25.32 -12.74
N SER A 41 22.75 25.60 -13.95
CA SER A 41 22.29 24.89 -15.15
C SER A 41 22.72 23.41 -15.17
N VAL A 42 23.94 23.11 -14.74
CA VAL A 42 24.43 21.72 -14.61
C VAL A 42 23.65 20.96 -13.55
N SER A 43 23.39 21.59 -12.39
CA SER A 43 22.61 20.96 -11.31
C SER A 43 21.17 20.65 -11.74
N LEU A 44 20.50 21.58 -12.46
CA LEU A 44 19.17 21.37 -13.01
C LEU A 44 19.15 20.23 -14.02
N PHE A 45 20.16 20.15 -14.90
CA PHE A 45 20.26 19.07 -15.88
C PHE A 45 20.40 17.70 -15.21
N VAL A 46 21.24 17.61 -14.17
CA VAL A 46 21.42 16.36 -13.39
C VAL A 46 20.14 16.00 -12.64
N LEU A 47 19.46 16.97 -12.03
CA LEU A 47 18.20 16.73 -11.31
C LEU A 47 17.08 16.26 -12.26
N ILE A 48 16.96 16.86 -13.44
CA ILE A 48 15.98 16.43 -14.45
C ILE A 48 16.29 15.00 -14.92
N ARG A 49 17.56 14.69 -15.20
CA ARG A 49 17.99 13.34 -15.61
C ARG A 49 17.71 12.29 -14.54
N MET A 50 18.06 12.57 -13.29
CA MET A 50 17.82 11.68 -12.16
C MET A 50 16.33 11.50 -11.87
N GLY A 51 15.55 12.57 -11.94
CA GLY A 51 14.09 12.52 -11.79
C GLY A 51 13.42 11.70 -12.89
N LEU A 52 13.87 11.87 -14.14
CA LEU A 52 13.35 11.08 -15.28
C LEU A 52 13.71 9.60 -15.13
N ALA A 53 14.95 9.29 -14.73
CA ALA A 53 15.39 7.92 -14.46
C ALA A 53 14.59 7.28 -13.31
N ALA A 54 14.40 8.00 -12.20
CA ALA A 54 13.61 7.53 -11.07
C ALA A 54 12.15 7.25 -11.46
N ASN A 55 11.53 8.13 -12.27
CA ASN A 55 10.17 7.91 -12.76
C ASN A 55 10.06 6.71 -13.70
N LEU A 56 11.04 6.50 -14.59
CA LEU A 56 11.08 5.32 -15.47
C LEU A 56 11.21 4.03 -14.67
N ILE A 57 12.08 4.04 -13.66
CA ILE A 57 12.26 2.91 -12.74
C ILE A 57 10.94 2.63 -12.00
N LEU A 58 10.30 3.66 -11.43
CA LEU A 58 9.02 3.53 -10.72
C LEU A 58 7.92 2.97 -11.64
N LEU A 59 7.82 3.47 -12.87
CA LEU A 59 6.88 2.97 -13.87
C LEU A 59 7.13 1.50 -14.21
N SER A 60 8.40 1.12 -14.37
CA SER A 60 8.79 -0.27 -14.65
C SER A 60 8.42 -1.22 -13.49
N PHE A 61 8.61 -0.78 -12.24
CA PHE A 61 8.19 -1.53 -11.05
C PHE A 61 6.66 -1.65 -10.95
N LEU A 62 5.92 -0.57 -11.21
CA LEU A 62 4.46 -0.62 -11.21
C LEU A 62 3.92 -1.53 -12.32
N CYS A 63 4.55 -1.51 -13.49
CA CYS A 63 4.16 -2.35 -14.61
C CYS A 63 4.42 -3.83 -14.31
N THR A 64 5.63 -4.17 -13.84
CA THR A 64 6.01 -5.54 -13.49
C THR A 64 5.15 -6.09 -12.34
N THR A 65 4.91 -5.31 -11.29
CA THR A 65 4.02 -5.72 -10.18
C THR A 65 2.60 -5.99 -10.65
N ARG A 66 2.03 -5.17 -11.54
CA ARG A 66 0.71 -5.42 -12.13
C ARG A 66 0.67 -6.67 -12.99
N PHE A 67 1.69 -6.90 -13.82
CA PHE A 67 1.78 -8.13 -14.62
C PHE A 67 1.91 -9.39 -13.75
N VAL A 68 2.71 -9.32 -12.69
CA VAL A 68 2.87 -10.41 -11.72
C VAL A 68 1.58 -10.65 -10.94
N ALA A 69 0.89 -9.61 -10.48
CA ALA A 69 -0.40 -9.71 -9.81
C ALA A 69 -1.48 -10.31 -10.72
N PHE A 70 -1.52 -9.90 -11.98
CA PHE A 70 -2.45 -10.46 -12.96
C PHE A 70 -2.17 -11.95 -13.22
N ARG A 71 -0.90 -12.32 -13.45
CA ARG A 71 -0.51 -13.73 -13.67
C ARG A 71 -0.78 -14.60 -12.45
N SER A 72 -0.46 -14.13 -11.25
CA SER A 72 -0.71 -14.87 -10.01
C SER A 72 -2.21 -15.04 -9.75
N SER A 73 -3.04 -14.02 -10.00
CA SER A 73 -4.49 -14.14 -9.87
C SER A 73 -5.09 -15.14 -10.88
N LEU A 74 -4.60 -15.16 -12.12
CA LEU A 74 -4.99 -16.16 -13.12
C LEU A 74 -4.56 -17.56 -12.69
N ALA A 75 -3.31 -17.73 -12.28
CA ALA A 75 -2.79 -19.02 -11.81
C ALA A 75 -3.60 -19.54 -10.61
N MET A 76 -3.93 -18.68 -9.65
CA MET A 76 -4.74 -19.02 -8.49
C MET A 76 -6.15 -19.45 -8.88
N ARG A 77 -6.78 -18.79 -9.86
CA ARG A 77 -8.09 -19.19 -10.39
C ARG A 77 -8.05 -20.57 -11.04
N PHE A 78 -7.04 -20.83 -11.88
CA PHE A 78 -6.90 -22.16 -12.49
C PHE A 78 -6.64 -23.25 -11.45
N LEU A 79 -5.80 -22.96 -10.45
CA LEU A 79 -5.50 -23.88 -9.38
C LEU A 79 -6.73 -24.18 -8.52
N ALA A 80 -7.53 -23.15 -8.21
CA ALA A 80 -8.79 -23.30 -7.48
C ALA A 80 -9.81 -24.14 -8.25
N LEU A 81 -9.99 -23.89 -9.56
CA LEU A 81 -10.90 -24.69 -10.41
C LEU A 81 -10.44 -26.16 -10.48
N LYS A 82 -9.14 -26.40 -10.61
CA LYS A 82 -8.57 -27.76 -10.59
C LYS A 82 -8.74 -28.43 -9.24
N ALA A 83 -8.52 -27.70 -8.14
CA ALA A 83 -8.73 -28.23 -6.79
C ALA A 83 -10.20 -28.60 -6.57
N VAL A 84 -11.15 -27.72 -6.94
CA VAL A 84 -12.58 -28.02 -6.86
C VAL A 84 -12.95 -29.22 -7.72
N ALA A 85 -12.40 -29.32 -8.94
CA ALA A 85 -12.63 -30.49 -9.78
C ALA A 85 -12.08 -31.77 -9.14
N VAL A 86 -10.83 -31.79 -8.68
CA VAL A 86 -10.21 -32.97 -8.05
C VAL A 86 -10.97 -33.37 -6.79
N VAL A 87 -11.34 -32.41 -5.94
CA VAL A 87 -12.14 -32.66 -4.73
C VAL A 87 -13.53 -33.17 -5.10
N GLY A 88 -14.19 -32.58 -6.10
CA GLY A 88 -15.49 -33.01 -6.58
C GLY A 88 -15.47 -34.43 -7.12
N TRP A 89 -14.46 -34.78 -7.92
CA TRP A 89 -14.25 -36.13 -8.44
C TRP A 89 -13.91 -37.13 -7.33
N GLY A 90 -13.03 -36.76 -6.39
CA GLY A 90 -12.70 -37.58 -5.22
C GLY A 90 -13.91 -37.82 -4.33
N CYS A 91 -14.72 -36.79 -4.08
CA CYS A 91 -15.96 -36.89 -3.33
C CYS A 91 -16.98 -37.77 -4.07
N TRP A 92 -17.14 -37.62 -5.38
CA TRP A 92 -18.02 -38.46 -6.19
C TRP A 92 -17.58 -39.93 -6.21
N ALA A 93 -16.27 -40.17 -6.33
CA ALA A 93 -15.70 -41.52 -6.26
C ALA A 93 -15.89 -42.14 -4.87
N ALA A 94 -15.66 -41.37 -3.80
CA ALA A 94 -15.91 -41.78 -2.43
C ALA A 94 -17.41 -42.06 -2.19
N TRP A 95 -18.29 -41.22 -2.73
CA TRP A 95 -19.74 -41.36 -2.67
C TRP A 95 -20.23 -42.63 -3.36
N LYS A 96 -19.64 -42.98 -4.51
CA LYS A 96 -19.94 -44.22 -5.25
C LYS A 96 -19.34 -45.47 -4.58
N SER A 97 -18.48 -45.31 -3.58
CA SER A 97 -17.86 -46.46 -2.91
C SER A 97 -18.90 -47.28 -2.13
N ARG A 98 -18.66 -48.60 -2.10
CA ARG A 98 -19.53 -49.56 -1.39
C ARG A 98 -19.54 -49.31 0.12
N THR A 99 -18.43 -48.81 0.66
CA THR A 99 -18.27 -48.39 2.06
C THR A 99 -19.21 -47.23 2.38
N PHE A 100 -19.22 -46.19 1.54
CA PHE A 100 -20.07 -45.01 1.76
C PHE A 100 -21.56 -45.34 1.60
N THR A 101 -21.90 -46.27 0.70
CA THR A 101 -23.29 -46.77 0.56
C THR A 101 -23.76 -47.50 1.82
N ARG A 102 -22.90 -48.34 2.43
CA ARG A 102 -23.21 -49.00 3.71
C ARG A 102 -23.32 -47.99 4.84
N PHE A 103 -22.41 -47.02 4.89
CA PHE A 103 -22.45 -45.94 5.86
C PHE A 103 -23.75 -45.13 5.75
N ARG A 104 -24.16 -44.76 4.53
CA ARG A 104 -25.44 -44.08 4.28
C ARG A 104 -26.63 -44.87 4.80
N LYS A 105 -26.74 -46.16 4.48
CA LYS A 105 -27.85 -47.00 4.98
C LYS A 105 -27.83 -47.10 6.51
N LYS A 106 -26.64 -47.19 7.13
CA LYS A 106 -26.49 -47.24 8.58
C LYS A 106 -26.91 -45.91 9.23
N VAL A 107 -26.47 -44.79 8.66
CA VAL A 107 -26.84 -43.44 9.11
C VAL A 107 -28.33 -43.19 8.91
N GLU A 108 -28.93 -43.62 7.79
CA GLU A 108 -30.38 -43.52 7.58
C GLU A 108 -31.13 -44.30 8.66
N ILE A 109 -30.74 -45.55 8.95
CA ILE A 109 -31.36 -46.36 10.01
C ILE A 109 -31.16 -45.73 11.39
N GLU A 110 -29.94 -45.28 11.71
CA GLU A 110 -29.64 -44.61 12.98
C GLU A 110 -30.39 -43.29 13.12
N LEU A 111 -30.57 -42.52 12.04
CA LEU A 111 -31.37 -41.29 12.03
C LEU A 111 -32.86 -41.59 12.22
N TYR A 112 -33.42 -42.58 11.53
CA TYR A 112 -34.81 -42.99 11.74
C TYR A 112 -35.02 -43.51 13.17
N ALA A 113 -34.09 -44.33 13.68
CA ALA A 113 -34.14 -44.83 15.04
C ALA A 113 -33.96 -43.71 16.08
N LEU A 114 -33.15 -42.70 15.77
CA LEU A 114 -32.93 -41.55 16.64
C LEU A 114 -34.14 -40.63 16.62
N VAL A 115 -34.76 -40.35 15.48
CA VAL A 115 -35.92 -39.46 15.32
C VAL A 115 -37.22 -40.09 15.85
N VAL A 116 -37.43 -41.40 15.62
CA VAL A 116 -38.63 -42.13 16.09
C VAL A 116 -38.46 -42.63 17.52
N GLY A 117 -37.22 -42.91 17.94
CA GLY A 117 -36.90 -43.34 19.29
C GLY A 117 -36.92 -42.19 20.32
N PRO A 118 -36.62 -42.49 21.59
CA PRO A 118 -36.64 -41.52 22.68
C PRO A 118 -35.67 -40.34 22.50
N GLY A 119 -34.69 -40.45 21.59
CA GLY A 119 -33.75 -39.39 21.26
C GLY A 119 -34.30 -38.32 20.30
N GLY A 120 -35.44 -38.55 19.65
CA GLY A 120 -35.95 -37.68 18.59
C GLY A 120 -36.49 -36.39 19.16
N ASN A 121 -37.20 -36.51 20.27
CA ASN A 121 -37.67 -35.36 21.03
C ASN A 121 -36.48 -34.53 21.54
N THR A 122 -35.40 -35.18 22.00
CA THR A 122 -34.16 -34.51 22.43
C THR A 122 -33.46 -33.80 21.27
N LEU A 123 -33.46 -34.39 20.07
CA LEU A 123 -32.90 -33.79 18.86
C LEU A 123 -33.69 -32.55 18.43
N PHE A 124 -35.02 -32.63 18.41
CA PHE A 124 -35.87 -31.48 18.12
C PHE A 124 -35.74 -30.41 19.19
N LEU A 125 -35.66 -30.78 20.47
CA LEU A 125 -35.41 -29.84 21.56
C LEU A 125 -34.06 -29.14 21.42
N LEU A 126 -33.01 -29.87 21.02
CA LEU A 126 -31.67 -29.33 20.79
C LEU A 126 -31.65 -28.42 19.57
N LEU A 127 -32.27 -28.83 18.46
CA LEU A 127 -32.26 -28.07 17.20
C LEU A 127 -33.11 -26.79 17.29
N PHE A 128 -34.28 -26.89 17.94
CA PHE A 128 -35.15 -25.76 18.24
C PHE A 128 -34.84 -25.13 19.60
N TRP A 129 -33.70 -25.45 20.22
CA TRP A 129 -33.33 -24.81 21.47
C TRP A 129 -33.10 -23.33 21.17
N PRO A 130 -33.80 -22.40 21.85
CA PRO A 130 -33.54 -20.96 21.74
C PRO A 130 -32.08 -20.55 22.05
N GLY A 131 -31.25 -21.44 22.59
CA GLY A 131 -29.85 -21.21 22.93
C GLY A 131 -28.98 -20.95 21.70
N TRP A 132 -29.34 -21.47 20.52
CA TRP A 132 -28.64 -21.14 19.28
C TRP A 132 -28.82 -19.67 18.88
N ILE A 133 -30.01 -19.12 19.11
CA ILE A 133 -30.29 -17.71 18.85
C ILE A 133 -29.45 -16.85 19.79
N VAL A 134 -29.37 -17.22 21.07
CA VAL A 134 -28.53 -16.53 22.07
C VAL A 134 -27.05 -16.61 21.69
N LEU A 135 -26.56 -17.77 21.24
CA LEU A 135 -25.17 -17.95 20.76
C LEU A 135 -24.88 -17.13 19.51
N LEU A 136 -25.79 -17.10 18.54
CA LEU A 136 -25.65 -16.31 17.32
C LEU A 136 -25.61 -14.81 17.65
N VAL A 137 -26.47 -14.34 18.54
CA VAL A 137 -26.45 -12.93 19.00
C VAL A 137 -25.15 -12.62 19.73
N ALA A 138 -24.68 -13.51 20.63
CA ALA A 138 -23.42 -13.31 21.34
C ALA A 138 -22.21 -13.27 20.40
N LEU A 139 -22.14 -14.18 19.41
CA LEU A 139 -21.12 -14.18 18.37
C LEU A 139 -21.19 -12.93 17.50
N TRP A 140 -22.38 -12.47 17.18
CA TRP A 140 -22.60 -11.25 16.41
C TRP A 140 -22.13 -10.00 17.16
N VAL A 141 -22.42 -9.93 18.47
CA VAL A 141 -21.93 -8.86 19.36
C VAL A 141 -20.40 -8.90 19.50
N MET A 142 -19.81 -10.08 19.71
CA MET A 142 -18.34 -10.20 19.75
C MET A 142 -17.69 -9.80 18.43
N SER A 143 -18.28 -10.19 17.29
CA SER A 143 -17.81 -9.78 15.98
C SER A 143 -17.84 -8.25 15.84
N MET A 144 -18.96 -7.60 16.19
CA MET A 144 -19.05 -6.13 16.15
C MET A 144 -18.05 -5.45 17.08
N LEU A 145 -17.80 -6.01 18.26
CA LEU A 145 -16.81 -5.47 19.21
C LEU A 145 -15.37 -5.63 18.70
N SER A 146 -15.07 -6.67 17.91
CA SER A 146 -13.74 -6.87 17.32
C SER A 146 -13.39 -5.88 16.20
N TRP A 147 -14.39 -5.16 15.67
CA TRP A 147 -14.24 -4.15 14.63
C TRP A 147 -14.10 -2.71 15.17
N PHE A 148 -14.19 -2.53 16.50
CA PHE A 148 -13.95 -1.26 17.21
C PHE A 148 -12.60 -1.30 17.92
#